data_AF-A0A5C7DLQ2-F1
#
_entry.id   AF-A0A5C7DLQ2-F1
#
_cell.length_a   1.000
_cell.length_b   1.000
_cell.length_c   1.000
_cell.angle_alpha   90.00
_cell.angle_beta   90.00
_cell.angle_gamma   90.00
#
_symmetry.space_group_name_H-M   'P 1'
#
loop_
_entity.id
_entity.type
_entity.pdbx_description
1 polymer ?
#
loop_
_entity_poly.entity_id
_entity_poly.type
_entity_poly.pdbx_seq_one_letter_code
_entity_poly.pdbx_strand_id
1 'polypeptide(L)'
;ISYKNIPAELAWEMNLPLPDNYEFVFLSGGVSGHAAMMKFLEDCCIGLYTRQTYRGGDVIGIYHDQYLILQKKHYNILVYMNYGNIQLKDKEKLISLFDLKRRILFLVRDPISRLKSRVNHIAPNKFAKYDFCLDSDVRKVVDVKRYYSIEGISDFPEINILENYINSDFLCYSSLIKNFNSNIFYIDMEEIKPEKAFDTMCALADKFGFSRPIDEKKFSHIVFDDTIGYFPMRLHINNIVVVVNTEFRAKQTQQSKEYINIISDFFDKPLKYDNLGIFIKPQDYEQLKQNNELLQATKNYLTNFIKALEERIEIEKSKLFKENDVLNYLKENKKLRVKLKKLLDKELVHLKQYRPDIVVSWKYYQEFEKMCKELDGN
;
A
#
# COMPACT_ATOMS: atom_id res chain seq x y z
N ILE A 1 24.55 25.89 2.64
CA ILE A 1 23.93 26.07 1.30
C ILE A 1 22.54 26.65 1.52
N SER A 2 22.13 27.68 0.77
CA SER A 2 20.76 28.21 0.86
C SER A 2 19.87 27.51 -0.16
N TYR A 3 19.09 26.54 0.29
CA TYR A 3 18.18 25.77 -0.57
C TYR A 3 17.00 26.60 -1.14
N LYS A 4 16.70 27.76 -0.54
CA LYS A 4 15.55 28.61 -0.90
C LYS A 4 15.60 29.13 -2.34
N ASN A 5 16.80 29.29 -2.91
CA ASN A 5 17.00 29.89 -4.22
C ASN A 5 17.47 28.88 -5.28
N ILE A 6 17.54 27.58 -4.93
CA ILE A 6 18.02 26.53 -5.81
C ILE A 6 16.81 25.64 -6.15
N PRO A 7 16.37 25.60 -7.42
CA PRO A 7 15.38 24.63 -7.87
C PRO A 7 15.84 23.20 -7.60
N ALA A 8 14.92 22.30 -7.27
CA ALA A 8 15.27 20.93 -6.91
C ALA A 8 15.93 20.15 -8.06
N GLU A 9 15.60 20.46 -9.31
CA GLU A 9 16.24 19.89 -10.50
C GLU A 9 17.74 20.23 -10.53
N LEU A 10 18.08 21.51 -10.33
CA LEU A 10 19.46 21.97 -10.27
C LEU A 10 20.18 21.39 -9.04
N ALA A 11 19.50 21.29 -7.90
CA ALA A 11 20.06 20.68 -6.69
C ALA A 11 20.44 19.20 -6.92
N TRP A 12 19.61 18.44 -7.66
CA TRP A 12 19.91 17.06 -8.04
C TRP A 12 21.12 16.95 -8.99
N GLU A 13 21.20 17.82 -10.01
CA GLU A 13 22.32 17.86 -10.96
C GLU A 13 23.64 18.19 -10.26
N MET A 14 23.61 19.09 -9.29
CA MET A 14 24.76 19.49 -8.47
C MET A 14 25.11 18.49 -7.36
N ASN A 15 24.36 17.38 -7.22
CA ASN A 15 24.50 16.40 -6.12
C ASN A 15 24.42 17.05 -4.73
N LEU A 16 23.52 18.03 -4.56
CA LEU A 16 23.31 18.66 -3.26
C LEU A 16 22.58 17.71 -2.31
N PRO A 17 23.00 17.64 -1.03
CA PRO A 17 22.23 16.91 -0.04
C PRO A 17 20.81 17.48 0.07
N LEU A 18 19.88 16.69 0.60
CA LEU A 18 18.54 17.19 0.91
C LEU A 18 18.62 18.27 2.02
N PRO A 19 17.68 19.23 2.07
CA PRO A 19 17.60 20.17 3.18
C PRO A 19 17.53 19.43 4.53
N ASP A 20 18.20 19.95 5.54
CA ASP A 20 18.41 19.29 6.85
C ASP A 20 17.20 19.36 7.80
N ASN A 21 16.11 19.97 7.35
CA ASN A 21 14.86 20.16 8.07
C ASN A 21 14.01 18.87 8.06
N TYR A 22 14.55 17.80 8.64
CA TYR A 22 13.86 16.56 8.95
C TYR A 22 14.45 15.85 10.18
N GLU A 23 13.61 15.06 10.84
CA GLU A 23 13.93 14.48 12.14
C GLU A 23 14.51 13.06 12.05
N PHE A 24 14.00 12.24 11.13
CA PHE A 24 14.44 10.87 10.92
C PHE A 24 14.16 10.39 9.49
N VAL A 25 14.69 9.20 9.15
CA VAL A 25 14.45 8.53 7.86
C VAL A 25 13.55 7.32 8.09
N PHE A 26 12.45 7.24 7.35
CA PHE A 26 11.58 6.07 7.30
C PHE A 26 11.98 5.18 6.11
N LEU A 27 12.37 3.93 6.40
CA LEU A 27 12.74 2.93 5.40
C LEU A 27 11.70 1.82 5.33
N SER A 28 11.46 1.29 4.13
CA SER A 28 10.68 0.07 3.94
C SER A 28 11.07 -0.67 2.66
N GLY A 29 11.07 -2.00 2.70
CA GLY A 29 11.01 -2.80 1.48
C GLY A 29 9.62 -2.73 0.83
N GLY A 30 9.54 -2.96 -0.48
CA GLY A 30 8.26 -3.09 -1.18
C GLY A 30 7.35 -4.13 -0.53
N VAL A 31 6.03 -3.90 -0.59
CA VAL A 31 4.95 -4.76 -0.03
C VAL A 31 5.10 -5.14 1.46
N SER A 32 5.72 -4.27 2.27
CA SER A 32 5.90 -4.48 3.73
C SER A 32 4.86 -3.75 4.60
N GLY A 33 3.79 -3.19 4.02
CA GLY A 33 2.81 -2.39 4.78
C GLY A 33 3.10 -0.88 4.82
N HIS A 34 4.06 -0.40 4.02
CA HIS A 34 4.50 0.99 4.00
C HIS A 34 3.37 2.00 3.76
N ALA A 35 2.35 1.67 2.96
CA ALA A 35 1.23 2.57 2.71
C ALA A 35 0.43 2.87 3.99
N ALA A 36 0.20 1.86 4.83
CA ALA A 36 -0.47 2.05 6.12
C ALA A 36 0.41 2.87 7.08
N MET A 37 1.69 2.51 7.20
CA MET A 37 2.63 3.25 8.04
C MET A 37 2.73 4.73 7.64
N MET A 38 2.88 5.03 6.35
CA MET A 38 2.91 6.42 5.88
C MET A 38 1.62 7.15 6.22
N LYS A 39 0.45 6.53 6.00
CA LYS A 39 -0.83 7.15 6.34
C LYS A 39 -0.96 7.44 7.84
N PHE A 40 -0.50 6.52 8.69
CA PHE A 40 -0.48 6.69 10.14
C PHE A 40 0.46 7.81 10.58
N LEU A 41 1.64 7.93 9.96
CA LEU A 41 2.57 9.04 10.19
C LEU A 41 1.95 10.38 9.76
N GLU A 42 1.28 10.44 8.60
CA GLU A 42 0.53 11.64 8.17
C GLU A 42 -0.59 12.02 9.15
N ASP A 43 -1.34 11.04 9.65
CA ASP A 43 -2.40 11.26 10.64
C ASP A 43 -1.86 11.76 12.00
N CYS A 44 -0.56 11.62 12.25
CA CYS A 44 0.17 12.22 13.36
C CYS A 44 0.78 13.60 13.02
N CYS A 45 0.31 14.24 11.95
CA CYS A 45 0.80 15.53 11.47
C CYS A 45 2.31 15.54 11.16
N ILE A 46 2.81 14.47 10.54
CA ILE A 46 4.19 14.42 10.03
C ILE A 46 4.20 14.85 8.56
N GLY A 47 5.16 15.72 8.22
CA GLY A 47 5.44 16.16 6.86
C GLY A 47 6.31 15.12 6.16
N LEU A 48 5.72 14.38 5.24
CA LEU A 48 6.42 13.37 4.45
C LEU A 48 5.94 13.43 3.02
N TYR A 49 6.75 12.94 2.09
CA TYR A 49 6.27 12.79 0.72
C TYR A 49 5.41 11.53 0.65
N THR A 50 4.17 11.70 0.20
CA THR A 50 3.36 10.58 -0.25
C THR A 50 3.47 10.45 -1.75
N ARG A 51 3.67 9.21 -2.18
CA ARG A 51 3.85 8.84 -3.58
C ARG A 51 2.56 9.15 -4.35
N GLN A 52 2.46 10.34 -4.92
CA GLN A 52 1.42 10.75 -5.87
C GLN A 52 1.65 12.13 -6.52
N THR A 53 2.86 12.67 -6.53
CA THR A 53 3.11 13.85 -7.38
C THR A 53 3.24 13.40 -8.84
N TYR A 54 2.78 14.25 -9.74
CA TYR A 54 2.65 14.06 -11.18
C TYR A 54 3.98 13.85 -11.94
N ARG A 55 5.11 13.59 -11.25
CA ARG A 55 6.49 13.70 -11.78
C ARG A 55 7.21 12.37 -12.00
N GLY A 56 6.50 11.24 -12.00
CA GLY A 56 7.06 9.93 -12.31
C GLY A 56 7.65 9.22 -11.09
N GLY A 57 7.51 7.89 -11.04
CA GLY A 57 7.96 7.06 -9.92
C GLY A 57 9.46 6.76 -9.92
N ASP A 58 10.28 7.65 -10.48
CA ASP A 58 11.73 7.52 -10.53
C ASP A 58 12.42 8.23 -9.36
N VAL A 59 13.75 8.11 -9.29
CA VAL A 59 14.55 8.66 -8.19
C VAL A 59 14.56 10.19 -8.18
N ILE A 60 14.49 10.81 -9.34
CA ILE A 60 14.57 12.27 -9.47
C ILE A 60 13.28 12.88 -8.92
N GLY A 61 12.13 12.30 -9.26
CA GLY A 61 10.84 12.67 -8.68
C GLY A 61 10.84 12.54 -7.16
N ILE A 62 11.36 11.43 -6.62
CA ILE A 62 11.48 11.22 -5.17
C ILE A 62 12.36 12.29 -4.52
N TYR A 63 13.54 12.58 -5.10
CA TYR A 63 14.41 13.64 -4.59
C TYR A 63 13.69 14.99 -4.59
N HIS A 64 13.07 15.35 -5.71
CA HIS A 64 12.41 16.63 -5.91
C HIS A 64 11.28 16.86 -4.89
N ASP A 65 10.42 15.85 -4.70
CA ASP A 65 9.29 15.96 -3.77
C ASP A 65 9.76 16.11 -2.32
N GLN A 66 10.75 15.31 -1.92
CA GLN A 66 11.35 15.44 -0.59
C GLN A 66 11.99 16.82 -0.43
N TYR A 67 12.76 17.29 -1.42
CA TYR A 67 13.40 18.60 -1.39
C TYR A 67 12.38 19.71 -1.13
N LEU A 68 11.23 19.70 -1.82
CA LEU A 68 10.18 20.70 -1.64
C LEU A 68 9.50 20.61 -0.25
N ILE A 69 9.23 19.39 0.24
CA ILE A 69 8.58 19.20 1.55
C ILE A 69 9.48 19.73 2.66
N LEU A 70 10.78 19.47 2.57
CA LEU A 70 11.75 19.90 3.57
C LEU A 70 11.97 21.41 3.62
N GLN A 71 11.48 22.18 2.64
CA GLN A 71 11.46 23.64 2.74
C GLN A 71 10.35 24.18 3.64
N LYS A 72 9.34 23.37 3.98
CA LYS A 72 8.23 23.77 4.84
C LYS A 72 8.63 23.65 6.30
N LYS A 73 8.36 24.69 7.11
CA LYS A 73 8.55 24.66 8.56
C LYS A 73 7.49 23.76 9.20
N HIS A 74 7.83 22.49 9.39
CA HIS A 74 6.95 21.44 9.87
C HIS A 74 7.79 20.30 10.46
N TYR A 75 7.18 19.38 11.21
CA TYR A 75 7.86 18.16 11.65
C TYR A 75 8.00 17.23 10.44
N ASN A 76 9.15 17.24 9.76
CA ASN A 76 9.33 16.49 8.52
C ASN A 76 10.17 15.23 8.71
N ILE A 77 9.98 14.27 7.81
CA ILE A 77 10.82 13.07 7.71
C ILE A 77 11.22 12.81 6.26
N LEU A 78 12.32 12.09 6.06
CA LEU A 78 12.61 11.45 4.78
C LEU A 78 11.93 10.10 4.71
N VAL A 79 11.51 9.70 3.52
CA VAL A 79 10.98 8.37 3.26
C VAL A 79 11.83 7.71 2.17
N TYR A 80 12.12 6.42 2.30
CA TYR A 80 12.67 5.68 1.18
C TYR A 80 12.11 4.27 1.16
N MET A 81 11.44 3.97 0.06
CA MET A 81 10.81 2.68 -0.18
C MET A 81 11.49 2.03 -1.36
N ASN A 82 12.12 0.86 -1.17
CA ASN A 82 12.65 0.13 -2.32
C ASN A 82 11.49 -0.56 -3.05
N TYR A 83 10.95 0.11 -4.07
CA TYR A 83 9.85 -0.39 -4.88
C TYR A 83 10.02 0.02 -6.35
N GLY A 84 9.96 -0.98 -7.23
CA GLY A 84 10.04 -0.78 -8.68
C GLY A 84 11.43 -0.98 -9.26
N ASN A 85 11.51 -0.93 -10.59
CA ASN A 85 12.74 -1.17 -11.35
C ASN A 85 13.54 0.14 -11.52
N ILE A 86 14.05 0.67 -10.41
CA ILE A 86 14.95 1.81 -10.41
C ILE A 86 16.39 1.29 -10.62
N GLN A 87 17.20 1.99 -11.43
CA GLN A 87 18.60 1.62 -11.63
C GLN A 87 19.40 1.77 -10.33
N LEU A 88 20.27 0.79 -10.04
CA LEU A 88 21.04 0.75 -8.79
C LEU A 88 21.84 2.04 -8.54
N LYS A 89 22.49 2.59 -9.58
CA LYS A 89 23.28 3.83 -9.47
C LYS A 89 22.46 5.03 -8.97
N ASP A 90 21.19 5.13 -9.38
CA ASP A 90 20.34 6.25 -9.00
C ASP A 90 19.87 6.09 -7.56
N LYS A 91 19.59 4.84 -7.13
CA LYS A 91 19.29 4.53 -5.72
C LYS A 91 20.46 4.90 -4.81
N GLU A 92 21.67 4.50 -5.20
CA GLU A 92 22.88 4.78 -4.42
C GLU A 92 23.18 6.28 -4.37
N LYS A 93 23.01 6.99 -5.49
CA LYS A 93 23.08 8.46 -5.51
C LYS A 93 22.06 9.08 -4.57
N LEU A 94 20.79 8.67 -4.60
CA LEU A 94 19.77 9.26 -3.73
C LEU A 94 20.09 9.07 -2.25
N ILE A 95 20.45 7.85 -1.85
CA ILE A 95 20.77 7.52 -0.46
C ILE A 95 22.01 8.31 0.00
N SER A 96 23.00 8.53 -0.87
CA SER A 96 24.20 9.32 -0.49
C SER A 96 23.90 10.80 -0.25
N LEU A 97 22.75 11.32 -0.69
CA LEU A 97 22.29 12.68 -0.43
C LEU A 97 21.53 12.83 0.90
N PHE A 98 21.33 11.74 1.63
CA PHE A 98 20.72 11.78 2.97
C PHE A 98 21.80 12.05 4.02
N ASP A 99 21.43 12.66 5.13
CA ASP A 99 22.25 12.65 6.34
C ASP A 99 22.24 11.24 6.97
N LEU A 100 23.29 10.48 6.69
CA LEU A 100 23.48 9.08 7.10
C LEU A 100 23.64 8.89 8.62
N LYS A 101 23.69 9.97 9.41
CA LYS A 101 23.71 9.94 10.88
C LYS A 101 22.31 10.01 11.50
N ARG A 102 21.28 10.34 10.72
CA ARG A 102 19.90 10.47 11.22
C ARG A 102 19.34 9.13 11.65
N ARG A 103 18.52 9.16 12.71
CA ARG A 103 17.81 7.97 13.21
C ARG A 103 16.97 7.35 12.09
N ILE A 104 16.85 6.03 12.11
CA ILE A 104 16.04 5.29 11.14
C ILE A 104 14.86 4.62 11.83
N LEU A 105 13.68 4.75 11.23
CA LEU A 105 12.53 3.89 11.46
C LEU A 105 12.44 2.92 10.27
N PHE A 106 12.65 1.62 10.47
CA PHE A 106 12.65 0.63 9.39
C PHE A 106 11.51 -0.38 9.57
N LEU A 107 10.49 -0.27 8.72
CA LEU A 107 9.42 -1.25 8.63
C LEU A 107 9.88 -2.51 7.91
N VAL A 108 9.80 -3.63 8.62
CA VAL A 108 10.15 -4.96 8.15
C VAL A 108 8.95 -5.89 8.21
N ARG A 109 9.01 -7.00 7.46
CA ARG A 109 7.92 -7.98 7.37
C ARG A 109 8.50 -9.34 6.99
N ASP A 110 7.83 -10.41 7.40
CA ASP A 110 8.11 -11.78 6.97
C ASP A 110 8.32 -11.84 5.44
N PRO A 111 9.50 -12.29 4.96
CA PRO A 111 9.83 -12.31 3.55
C PRO A 111 8.92 -13.21 2.71
N ILE A 112 8.38 -14.29 3.27
CA ILE A 112 7.44 -15.18 2.57
C ILE A 112 6.09 -14.49 2.45
N SER A 113 5.61 -13.82 3.50
CA SER A 113 4.38 -13.01 3.43
C SER A 113 4.53 -11.84 2.44
N ARG A 114 5.72 -11.23 2.32
CA ARG A 114 6.02 -10.23 1.29
C ARG A 114 5.91 -10.83 -0.12
N LEU A 115 6.51 -12.00 -0.37
CA LEU A 115 6.42 -12.69 -1.65
C LEU A 115 4.96 -13.03 -2.00
N LYS A 116 4.18 -13.58 -1.05
CA LYS A 116 2.73 -13.81 -1.20
C LYS A 116 2.00 -12.54 -1.61
N SER A 117 2.20 -11.45 -0.87
CA SER A 117 1.57 -10.15 -1.19
C SER A 117 1.96 -9.65 -2.58
N ARG A 118 3.17 -9.98 -3.07
CA ARG A 118 3.60 -9.58 -4.41
C ARG A 118 2.94 -10.42 -5.51
N VAL A 119 2.81 -11.72 -5.34
CA VAL A 119 2.11 -12.62 -6.29
C VAL A 119 0.65 -12.19 -6.46
N ASN A 120 0.00 -11.82 -5.36
CA ASN A 120 -1.40 -11.38 -5.37
C ASN A 120 -1.57 -9.90 -5.75
N HIS A 121 -0.50 -9.20 -6.12
CA HIS A 121 -0.59 -7.77 -6.38
C HIS A 121 -1.35 -7.49 -7.67
N ILE A 122 -2.38 -6.64 -7.58
CA ILE A 122 -3.17 -6.25 -8.75
C ILE A 122 -2.34 -5.44 -9.75
N ALA A 123 -2.58 -5.66 -11.03
CA ALA A 123 -2.04 -4.88 -12.14
C ALA A 123 -3.07 -3.82 -12.59
N PRO A 124 -2.63 -2.71 -13.20
CA PRO A 124 -3.53 -1.76 -13.83
C PRO A 124 -4.38 -2.42 -14.91
N ASN A 125 -5.70 -2.27 -14.81
CA ASN A 125 -6.63 -2.71 -15.85
C ASN A 125 -7.13 -1.50 -16.65
N LYS A 126 -6.58 -1.30 -17.85
CA LYS A 126 -7.00 -0.20 -18.74
C LYS A 126 -8.44 -0.33 -19.26
N PHE A 127 -9.04 -1.50 -19.13
CA PHE A 127 -10.41 -1.79 -19.55
C PHE A 127 -11.42 -1.73 -18.40
N ALA A 128 -10.96 -1.50 -17.17
CA ALA A 128 -11.85 -1.34 -16.01
C ALA A 128 -12.76 -0.13 -16.21
N LYS A 129 -14.05 -0.32 -15.97
CA LYS A 129 -15.08 0.72 -16.06
C LYS A 129 -15.46 1.19 -14.67
N TYR A 130 -15.01 2.39 -14.31
CA TYR A 130 -15.39 3.05 -13.06
C TYR A 130 -16.57 4.00 -13.23
N ASP A 131 -16.95 4.31 -14.47
CA ASP A 131 -18.06 5.17 -14.83
C ASP A 131 -18.99 4.37 -15.77
N PHE A 132 -20.28 4.30 -15.43
CA PHE A 132 -21.28 3.47 -16.11
C PHE A 132 -22.69 4.05 -15.95
N CYS A 133 -23.67 3.48 -16.62
CA CYS A 133 -25.07 3.93 -16.64
C CYS A 133 -26.06 2.76 -16.48
N LEU A 134 -27.36 3.04 -16.41
CA LEU A 134 -28.40 2.06 -16.08
C LEU A 134 -28.56 0.91 -17.09
N ASP A 135 -28.05 1.06 -18.31
CA ASP A 135 -28.02 0.02 -19.36
C ASP A 135 -26.75 -0.85 -19.31
N SER A 136 -25.78 -0.50 -18.46
CA SER A 136 -24.49 -1.17 -18.40
C SER A 136 -24.62 -2.56 -17.75
N ASP A 137 -24.01 -3.57 -18.36
CA ASP A 137 -23.94 -4.92 -17.80
C ASP A 137 -23.12 -4.93 -16.51
N VAL A 138 -23.81 -5.11 -15.38
CA VAL A 138 -23.21 -5.09 -14.03
C VAL A 138 -22.04 -6.07 -13.89
N ARG A 139 -22.09 -7.23 -14.57
CA ARG A 139 -21.03 -8.25 -14.48
C ARG A 139 -19.73 -7.77 -15.14
N LYS A 140 -19.84 -6.99 -16.21
CA LYS A 140 -18.69 -6.37 -16.89
C LYS A 140 -18.16 -5.17 -16.10
N VAL A 141 -19.03 -4.40 -15.45
CA VAL A 141 -18.62 -3.25 -14.63
C VAL A 141 -17.76 -3.70 -13.45
N VAL A 142 -18.17 -4.77 -12.75
CA VAL A 142 -17.43 -5.26 -11.57
C VAL A 142 -16.18 -6.08 -11.93
N ASP A 143 -15.94 -6.41 -13.20
CA ASP A 143 -14.75 -7.14 -13.63
C ASP A 143 -13.53 -6.21 -13.83
N VAL A 144 -13.01 -5.68 -12.72
CA VAL A 144 -11.93 -4.68 -12.75
C VAL A 144 -10.54 -5.23 -12.41
N LYS A 145 -10.46 -6.31 -11.63
CA LYS A 145 -9.17 -6.82 -11.14
C LYS A 145 -8.42 -7.59 -12.22
N ARG A 146 -7.15 -7.25 -12.37
CA ARG A 146 -6.15 -7.99 -13.15
C ARG A 146 -4.90 -8.15 -12.30
N TYR A 147 -4.05 -9.09 -12.64
CA TYR A 147 -2.84 -9.44 -11.89
C TYR A 147 -1.62 -9.37 -12.80
N TYR A 148 -0.45 -9.13 -12.21
CA TYR A 148 0.80 -9.24 -12.96
C TYR A 148 1.09 -10.71 -13.25
N SER A 149 1.54 -11.00 -14.47
CA SER A 149 2.04 -12.31 -14.89
C SER A 149 3.41 -12.18 -15.54
N ILE A 150 4.07 -13.31 -15.80
CA ILE A 150 5.32 -13.33 -16.59
C ILE A 150 5.05 -12.83 -18.02
N GLU A 151 3.88 -13.16 -18.57
CA GLU A 151 3.44 -12.78 -19.91
C GLU A 151 2.79 -11.39 -19.98
N GLY A 152 2.76 -10.66 -18.85
CA GLY A 152 2.23 -9.30 -18.75
C GLY A 152 1.12 -9.17 -17.70
N ILE A 153 -0.14 -9.20 -18.15
CA ILE A 153 -1.32 -9.00 -17.32
C ILE A 153 -2.28 -10.19 -17.49
N SER A 154 -2.77 -10.73 -16.38
CA SER A 154 -3.61 -11.93 -16.33
C SER A 154 -4.89 -11.70 -15.51
N ASP A 155 -5.91 -12.53 -15.75
CA ASP A 155 -7.16 -12.56 -14.97
C ASP A 155 -7.00 -13.28 -13.62
N PHE A 156 -5.89 -13.99 -13.45
CA PHE A 156 -5.54 -14.75 -12.26
C PHE A 156 -4.13 -14.39 -11.79
N PRO A 157 -3.85 -14.40 -10.47
CA PRO A 157 -2.48 -14.34 -10.00
C PRO A 157 -1.71 -15.58 -10.45
N GLU A 158 -0.41 -15.44 -10.71
CA GLU A 158 0.45 -16.52 -11.17
C GLU A 158 1.68 -16.65 -10.27
N ILE A 159 1.84 -17.80 -9.61
CA ILE A 159 2.89 -17.99 -8.61
C ILE A 159 4.32 -18.03 -9.20
N ASN A 160 4.45 -18.38 -10.47
CA ASN A 160 5.74 -18.39 -11.18
C ASN A 160 6.37 -16.99 -11.29
N ILE A 161 5.59 -15.91 -11.15
CA ILE A 161 6.11 -14.54 -11.15
C ILE A 161 7.14 -14.28 -10.04
N LEU A 162 7.19 -15.13 -9.01
CA LEU A 162 8.21 -15.10 -7.97
C LEU A 162 9.64 -15.15 -8.51
N GLU A 163 9.86 -15.74 -9.69
CA GLU A 163 11.17 -15.73 -10.34
C GLU A 163 11.71 -14.32 -10.58
N ASN A 164 10.81 -13.35 -10.85
CA ASN A 164 11.15 -11.95 -11.05
C ASN A 164 11.43 -11.20 -9.74
N TYR A 165 10.89 -11.67 -8.61
CA TYR A 165 10.95 -10.96 -7.33
C TYR A 165 11.92 -11.56 -6.33
N ILE A 166 12.38 -12.79 -6.50
CA ILE A 166 13.44 -13.35 -5.65
C ILE A 166 14.79 -12.84 -6.16
N ASN A 167 15.12 -11.62 -5.75
CA ASN A 167 16.34 -10.90 -6.10
C ASN A 167 16.75 -9.95 -4.95
N SER A 168 17.95 -9.37 -5.04
CA SER A 168 18.51 -8.48 -4.00
C SER A 168 17.75 -7.17 -3.84
N ASP A 169 17.12 -6.66 -4.89
CA ASP A 169 16.32 -5.44 -4.81
C ASP A 169 15.04 -5.67 -4.00
N PHE A 170 14.38 -6.81 -4.14
CA PHE A 170 13.16 -7.06 -3.38
C PHE A 170 13.43 -7.44 -1.92
N LEU A 171 14.43 -8.30 -1.67
CA LEU A 171 14.76 -8.80 -0.32
C LEU A 171 15.71 -7.86 0.45
N CYS A 172 15.80 -6.58 0.07
CA CYS A 172 16.75 -5.60 0.59
C CYS A 172 16.54 -5.22 2.08
N TYR A 173 17.04 -6.02 3.03
CA TYR A 173 17.02 -5.67 4.46
C TYR A 173 18.35 -5.00 4.84
N SER A 174 19.44 -5.76 4.93
CA SER A 174 20.78 -5.23 5.21
C SER A 174 21.26 -4.30 4.10
N SER A 175 20.91 -4.57 2.84
CA SER A 175 21.30 -3.72 1.71
C SER A 175 20.73 -2.29 1.80
N LEU A 176 19.55 -2.10 2.42
CA LEU A 176 18.95 -0.77 2.57
C LEU A 176 19.62 0.10 3.61
N ILE A 177 20.23 -0.52 4.61
CA ILE A 177 20.85 0.18 5.74
C ILE A 177 22.38 0.24 5.64
N LYS A 178 22.98 -0.39 4.63
CA LYS A 178 24.44 -0.59 4.52
C LYS A 178 25.27 0.70 4.64
N ASN A 179 24.70 1.84 4.25
CA ASN A 179 25.38 3.14 4.24
C ASN A 179 25.05 3.99 5.48
N PHE A 180 24.12 3.57 6.32
CA PHE A 180 23.71 4.35 7.48
C PHE A 180 24.57 3.98 8.69
N ASN A 181 25.04 5.01 9.40
CA ASN A 181 25.89 4.88 10.59
C ASN A 181 25.12 5.22 11.87
N SER A 182 23.81 5.03 11.86
CA SER A 182 22.88 5.57 12.85
C SER A 182 22.11 4.48 13.60
N ASN A 183 21.39 4.90 14.65
CA ASN A 183 20.50 4.02 15.39
C ASN A 183 19.30 3.63 14.52
N ILE A 184 19.18 2.32 14.26
CA ILE A 184 18.10 1.74 13.47
C ILE A 184 17.04 1.18 14.41
N PHE A 185 15.82 1.69 14.31
CA PHE A 185 14.66 1.16 15.00
C PHE A 185 13.81 0.36 14.03
N TYR A 186 13.86 -0.97 14.17
CA TYR A 186 13.00 -1.87 13.40
C TYR A 186 11.61 -1.98 14.01
N ILE A 187 10.62 -2.08 13.13
CA ILE A 187 9.23 -2.35 13.47
C ILE A 187 8.68 -3.41 12.53
N ASP A 188 7.99 -4.41 13.08
CA ASP A 188 7.31 -5.41 12.29
C ASP A 188 5.99 -4.84 11.72
N MET A 189 5.64 -5.23 10.50
CA MET A 189 4.32 -4.98 9.92
C MET A 189 3.18 -5.50 10.83
N GLU A 190 3.41 -6.59 11.57
CA GLU A 190 2.44 -7.09 12.56
C GLU A 190 2.14 -6.08 13.68
N GLU A 191 3.02 -5.12 13.97
CA GLU A 191 2.81 -4.07 14.97
C GLU A 191 1.91 -2.93 14.47
N ILE A 192 1.70 -2.81 13.16
CA ILE A 192 0.85 -1.80 12.54
C ILE A 192 -0.47 -2.36 12.01
N LYS A 193 -0.86 -3.56 12.47
CA LYS A 193 -2.19 -4.10 12.23
C LYS A 193 -3.25 -3.41 13.09
N PRO A 194 -4.54 -3.46 12.71
CA PRO A 194 -5.61 -2.75 13.39
C PRO A 194 -5.63 -2.89 14.91
N GLU A 195 -5.29 -4.07 15.44
CA GLU A 195 -5.36 -4.34 16.89
C GLU A 195 -4.21 -3.70 17.69
N LYS A 196 -3.14 -3.24 17.02
CA LYS A 196 -1.92 -2.71 17.66
C LYS A 196 -1.50 -1.34 17.17
N ALA A 197 -1.96 -0.94 15.99
CA ALA A 197 -1.45 0.23 15.28
C ALA A 197 -1.52 1.52 16.11
N PHE A 198 -2.60 1.76 16.85
CA PHE A 198 -2.74 2.96 17.67
C PHE A 198 -1.68 3.03 18.78
N ASP A 199 -1.54 1.96 19.55
CA ASP A 199 -0.56 1.88 20.65
C ASP A 199 0.87 1.95 20.13
N THR A 200 1.13 1.28 19.01
CA THR A 200 2.41 1.33 18.31
C THR A 200 2.75 2.76 17.87
N MET A 201 1.80 3.49 17.28
CA MET A 201 1.99 4.87 16.86
C MET A 201 2.17 5.82 18.05
N CYS A 202 1.50 5.56 19.16
CA CYS A 202 1.73 6.24 20.43
C CYS A 202 3.17 6.05 20.93
N ALA A 203 3.67 4.81 20.97
CA ALA A 203 5.03 4.51 21.40
C ALA A 203 6.09 5.12 20.46
N LEU A 204 5.81 5.13 19.14
CA LEU A 204 6.64 5.80 18.15
C LEU A 204 6.65 7.32 18.34
N ALA A 205 5.51 7.93 18.66
CA ALA A 205 5.40 9.37 18.94
C ALA A 205 6.31 9.77 20.09
N ASP A 206 6.23 9.03 21.21
CA ASP A 206 7.07 9.27 22.39
C ASP A 206 8.57 9.09 22.06
N LYS A 207 8.91 8.09 21.24
CA LYS A 207 10.30 7.77 20.89
C LYS A 207 10.93 8.74 19.89
N PHE A 208 10.17 9.16 18.89
CA PHE A 208 10.67 10.00 17.81
C PHE A 208 10.43 11.49 18.06
N GLY A 209 9.45 11.84 18.89
CA GLY A 209 9.16 13.22 19.30
C GLY A 209 8.11 13.91 18.42
N PHE A 210 7.25 13.14 17.73
CA PHE A 210 6.14 13.70 16.95
C PHE A 210 4.82 13.70 17.74
N SER A 211 3.79 14.34 17.20
CA SER A 211 2.49 14.47 17.86
C SER A 211 1.84 13.11 18.11
N ARG A 212 1.50 12.83 19.36
CA ARG A 212 0.80 11.59 19.73
C ARG A 212 -0.58 11.51 19.06
N PRO A 213 -0.98 10.38 18.48
CA PRO A 213 -2.31 10.24 17.93
C PRO A 213 -3.39 10.27 19.02
N ILE A 214 -4.53 10.87 18.70
CA ILE A 214 -5.68 11.01 19.63
C ILE A 214 -6.94 10.29 19.16
N ASP A 215 -7.03 9.97 17.87
CA ASP A 215 -8.20 9.33 17.26
C ASP A 215 -7.85 7.91 16.84
N GLU A 216 -8.12 6.96 17.74
CA GLU A 216 -7.84 5.53 17.55
C GLU A 216 -8.45 4.96 16.26
N LYS A 217 -9.62 5.46 15.85
CA LYS A 217 -10.32 4.98 14.64
C LYS A 217 -9.53 5.23 13.36
N LYS A 218 -8.59 6.19 13.35
CA LYS A 218 -7.70 6.42 12.21
C LYS A 218 -6.66 5.31 12.05
N PHE A 219 -6.43 4.49 13.07
CA PHE A 219 -5.39 3.46 13.06
C PHE A 219 -5.96 2.04 12.96
N SER A 220 -7.28 1.88 13.02
CA SER A 220 -7.96 0.58 12.99
C SER A 220 -8.35 0.09 11.60
N HIS A 221 -7.99 0.80 10.53
CA HIS A 221 -8.43 0.47 9.17
C HIS A 221 -7.38 -0.33 8.39
N ILE A 222 -7.85 -1.22 7.51
CA ILE A 222 -7.00 -1.95 6.57
C ILE A 222 -6.91 -1.14 5.28
N VAL A 223 -5.73 -0.63 4.94
CA VAL A 223 -5.50 0.19 3.72
C VAL A 223 -5.70 -0.62 2.43
N PHE A 224 -5.29 -1.89 2.46
CA PHE A 224 -5.41 -2.83 1.34
C PHE A 224 -6.33 -3.98 1.72
N ASP A 225 -7.64 -3.74 1.68
CA ASP A 225 -8.67 -4.74 1.92
C ASP A 225 -9.10 -5.44 0.62
N ASP A 226 -10.09 -6.32 0.73
CA ASP A 226 -10.65 -7.07 -0.40
C ASP A 226 -11.25 -6.17 -1.50
N THR A 227 -11.55 -4.91 -1.17
CA THR A 227 -12.15 -3.92 -2.07
C THR A 227 -11.12 -3.11 -2.87
N ILE A 228 -9.82 -3.38 -2.69
CA ILE A 228 -8.78 -2.74 -3.48
C ILE A 228 -9.03 -2.87 -4.99
N GLY A 229 -8.87 -1.76 -5.71
CA GLY A 229 -9.09 -1.71 -7.16
C GLY A 229 -10.55 -1.54 -7.61
N TYR A 230 -11.55 -1.55 -6.70
CA TYR A 230 -12.95 -1.32 -7.09
C TYR A 230 -13.36 0.15 -7.05
N PHE A 231 -13.03 0.86 -5.97
CA PHE A 231 -13.65 2.16 -5.69
C PHE A 231 -12.75 3.36 -5.96
N PRO A 232 -13.34 4.53 -6.30
CA PRO A 232 -14.78 4.81 -6.43
C PRO A 232 -15.38 4.34 -7.75
N MET A 233 -16.65 3.89 -7.72
CA MET A 233 -17.46 3.54 -8.89
C MET A 233 -18.65 4.51 -9.02
N ARG A 234 -18.94 4.97 -10.24
CA ARG A 234 -19.88 6.06 -10.51
C ARG A 234 -20.95 5.63 -11.51
N LEU A 235 -22.19 5.62 -11.05
CA LEU A 235 -23.38 5.43 -11.87
C LEU A 235 -23.91 6.79 -12.30
N HIS A 236 -23.93 7.02 -13.61
CA HIS A 236 -24.45 8.23 -14.25
C HIS A 236 -25.90 8.03 -14.68
N ILE A 237 -26.76 8.94 -14.27
CA ILE A 237 -28.21 8.90 -14.52
C ILE A 237 -28.65 10.29 -14.98
N ASN A 238 -28.72 10.50 -16.29
CA ASN A 238 -28.87 11.84 -16.87
C ASN A 238 -27.77 12.78 -16.34
N ASN A 239 -28.12 13.79 -15.56
CA ASN A 239 -27.18 14.75 -14.95
C ASN A 239 -26.81 14.39 -13.50
N ILE A 240 -27.34 13.28 -12.95
CA ILE A 240 -27.13 12.82 -11.58
C ILE A 240 -25.97 11.81 -11.55
N VAL A 241 -25.11 11.90 -10.54
CA VAL A 241 -24.03 10.92 -10.30
C VAL A 241 -24.20 10.28 -8.94
N VAL A 242 -24.41 8.96 -8.93
CA VAL A 242 -24.42 8.12 -7.74
C VAL A 242 -23.06 7.45 -7.61
N VAL A 243 -22.42 7.56 -6.45
CA VAL A 243 -21.07 7.05 -6.19
C VAL A 243 -21.14 5.87 -5.23
N VAL A 244 -20.67 4.71 -5.64
CA VAL A 244 -20.41 3.57 -4.75
C VAL A 244 -18.97 3.61 -4.29
N ASN A 245 -18.76 3.62 -2.97
CA ASN A 245 -17.44 3.73 -2.36
C ASN A 245 -17.42 3.07 -0.99
N THR A 246 -16.24 2.96 -0.36
CA THR A 246 -16.18 2.67 1.08
C THR A 246 -16.31 3.95 1.90
N GLU A 247 -16.91 3.87 3.08
CA GLU A 247 -17.02 5.00 4.01
C GLU A 247 -15.66 5.64 4.32
N PHE A 248 -14.64 4.80 4.49
CA PHE A 248 -13.27 5.25 4.71
C PHE A 248 -12.77 6.13 3.55
N ARG A 249 -12.93 5.67 2.31
CA ARG A 249 -12.49 6.42 1.12
C ARG A 249 -13.34 7.67 0.88
N ALA A 250 -14.64 7.62 1.16
CA ALA A 250 -15.53 8.78 1.07
C ALA A 250 -15.15 9.89 2.07
N LYS A 251 -14.63 9.52 3.24
CA LYS A 251 -14.06 10.48 4.22
C LYS A 251 -12.75 11.08 3.72
N GLN A 252 -11.88 10.29 3.07
CA GLN A 252 -10.60 10.77 2.53
C GLN A 252 -10.76 11.77 1.39
N THR A 253 -11.73 11.57 0.49
CA THR A 253 -11.94 12.42 -0.69
C THR A 253 -12.70 13.72 -0.41
N GLN A 254 -13.01 14.01 0.87
CA GLN A 254 -13.96 15.06 1.31
C GLN A 254 -15.39 14.91 0.73
N GLN A 255 -15.67 13.86 -0.06
CA GLN A 255 -17.00 13.55 -0.59
C GLN A 255 -18.03 13.43 0.53
N SER A 256 -17.65 12.91 1.70
CA SER A 256 -18.54 12.83 2.87
C SER A 256 -19.15 14.16 3.35
N LYS A 257 -18.60 15.32 2.95
CA LYS A 257 -19.20 16.63 3.29
C LYS A 257 -20.28 17.09 2.30
N GLU A 258 -20.21 16.63 1.06
CA GLU A 258 -21.11 17.06 -0.03
C GLU A 258 -22.17 16.01 -0.41
N TYR A 259 -21.98 14.78 0.04
CA TYR A 259 -22.82 13.63 -0.33
C TYR A 259 -23.47 13.02 0.91
N ILE A 260 -24.71 12.55 0.75
CA ILE A 260 -25.44 11.73 1.72
C ILE A 260 -25.33 10.25 1.35
N ASN A 261 -25.27 9.38 2.35
CA ASN A 261 -25.32 7.93 2.16
C ASN A 261 -26.79 7.48 2.12
N ILE A 262 -27.25 6.97 0.99
CA ILE A 262 -28.66 6.57 0.75
C ILE A 262 -28.85 5.05 0.79
N ILE A 263 -27.89 4.32 1.36
CA ILE A 263 -27.93 2.85 1.41
C ILE A 263 -29.19 2.32 2.12
N SER A 264 -29.60 2.97 3.22
CA SER A 264 -30.79 2.60 3.99
C SER A 264 -32.09 2.79 3.22
N ASP A 265 -32.09 3.65 2.21
CA ASP A 265 -33.29 3.93 1.41
C ASP A 265 -33.52 2.81 0.37
N PHE A 266 -32.44 2.13 -0.02
CA PHE A 266 -32.46 1.09 -1.06
C PHE A 266 -32.35 -0.32 -0.49
N PHE A 267 -31.77 -0.51 0.70
CA PHE A 267 -31.52 -1.81 1.31
C PHE A 267 -32.01 -1.86 2.76
N ASP A 268 -32.93 -2.80 3.05
CA ASP A 268 -33.49 -3.00 4.39
C ASP A 268 -32.53 -3.75 5.33
N LYS A 269 -31.53 -4.43 4.78
CA LYS A 269 -30.51 -5.18 5.52
C LYS A 269 -29.14 -4.58 5.25
N PRO A 270 -28.21 -4.64 6.22
CA PRO A 270 -26.81 -4.31 5.99
C PRO A 270 -26.26 -5.11 4.80
N LEU A 271 -25.39 -4.47 4.01
CA LEU A 271 -24.64 -5.15 2.95
C LEU A 271 -23.65 -6.13 3.56
N LYS A 272 -23.14 -7.06 2.74
CA LYS A 272 -22.13 -8.03 3.21
C LYS A 272 -20.83 -7.36 3.66
N TYR A 273 -20.50 -6.23 3.05
CA TYR A 273 -19.32 -5.43 3.37
C TYR A 273 -19.77 -4.16 4.09
N ASP A 274 -19.62 -4.14 5.42
CA ASP A 274 -20.13 -3.09 6.32
C ASP A 274 -19.59 -1.69 6.01
N ASN A 275 -18.45 -1.59 5.31
CA ASN A 275 -17.85 -0.33 4.93
C ASN A 275 -18.36 0.23 3.59
N LEU A 276 -19.24 -0.46 2.85
CA LEU A 276 -19.78 0.03 1.59
C LEU A 276 -20.88 1.07 1.79
N GLY A 277 -20.86 2.11 0.96
CA GLY A 277 -21.87 3.15 0.93
C GLY A 277 -22.26 3.53 -0.49
N ILE A 278 -23.47 4.07 -0.61
CA ILE A 278 -24.01 4.63 -1.85
C ILE A 278 -24.24 6.11 -1.61
N PHE A 279 -23.44 6.93 -2.26
CA PHE A 279 -23.33 8.36 -1.99
C PHE A 279 -23.91 9.17 -3.14
N ILE A 280 -24.76 10.14 -2.83
CA ILE A 280 -25.37 11.06 -3.79
C ILE A 280 -25.43 12.47 -3.21
N LYS A 281 -25.39 13.52 -4.04
CA LYS A 281 -25.63 14.89 -3.56
C LYS A 281 -27.09 15.04 -3.10
N PRO A 282 -27.38 15.77 -2.00
CA PRO A 282 -28.75 15.94 -1.51
C PRO A 282 -29.73 16.45 -2.58
N GLN A 283 -29.33 17.48 -3.33
CA GLN A 283 -30.15 18.08 -4.40
C GLN A 283 -30.46 17.09 -5.53
N ASP A 284 -29.48 16.26 -5.91
CA ASP A 284 -29.63 15.26 -6.96
C ASP A 284 -30.55 14.13 -6.48
N TYR A 285 -30.51 13.80 -5.19
CA TYR A 285 -31.41 12.82 -4.60
C TYR A 285 -32.86 13.30 -4.56
N GLU A 286 -33.09 14.55 -4.19
CA GLU A 286 -34.43 15.15 -4.25
C GLU A 286 -34.97 15.20 -5.70
N GLN A 287 -34.11 15.52 -6.68
CA GLN A 287 -34.48 15.42 -8.08
C GLN A 287 -34.83 13.97 -8.50
N LEU A 288 -34.05 12.98 -8.05
CA LEU A 288 -34.32 11.57 -8.34
C LEU A 288 -35.67 11.12 -7.76
N LYS A 289 -36.01 11.56 -6.55
CA LYS A 289 -37.30 11.24 -5.89
C LYS A 289 -38.52 11.80 -6.61
N GLN A 290 -38.37 12.88 -7.39
CA GLN A 290 -39.48 13.46 -8.16
C GLN A 290 -39.90 12.56 -9.35
N ASN A 291 -39.03 11.65 -9.78
CA ASN A 291 -39.33 10.71 -10.86
C ASN A 291 -39.34 9.26 -10.32
N ASN A 292 -40.53 8.79 -9.97
CA ASN A 292 -40.73 7.46 -9.37
C ASN A 292 -40.22 6.31 -10.25
N GLU A 293 -40.43 6.38 -11.57
CA GLU A 293 -39.95 5.34 -12.51
C GLU A 293 -38.43 5.29 -12.53
N LEU A 294 -37.77 6.44 -12.60
CA LEU A 294 -36.32 6.54 -12.60
C LEU A 294 -35.72 6.12 -11.26
N LEU A 295 -36.33 6.52 -10.14
CA LEU A 295 -35.94 6.10 -8.80
C LEU A 295 -36.00 4.57 -8.67
N GLN A 296 -37.08 3.95 -9.14
CA GLN A 296 -37.24 2.49 -9.09
C GLN A 296 -36.24 1.78 -10.01
N ALA A 297 -36.01 2.29 -11.21
CA ALA A 297 -34.98 1.77 -12.12
C ALA A 297 -33.58 1.84 -11.49
N THR A 298 -33.28 2.96 -10.83
CA THR A 298 -32.02 3.18 -10.10
C THR A 298 -31.85 2.20 -8.95
N LYS A 299 -32.89 2.03 -8.12
CA LYS A 299 -32.90 1.09 -7.00
C LYS A 299 -32.71 -0.36 -7.48
N ASN A 300 -33.40 -0.76 -8.55
CA ASN A 300 -33.27 -2.09 -9.14
C ASN A 300 -31.86 -2.33 -9.69
N TYR A 301 -31.30 -1.35 -10.40
CA TYR A 301 -29.95 -1.44 -10.94
C TYR A 301 -28.90 -1.57 -9.84
N LEU A 302 -28.95 -0.69 -8.83
CA LEU A 302 -28.00 -0.71 -7.71
C LEU A 302 -28.09 -2.00 -6.90
N THR A 303 -29.29 -2.54 -6.70
CA THR A 303 -29.47 -3.86 -6.06
C THR A 303 -28.72 -4.96 -6.84
N ASN A 304 -28.91 -5.01 -8.16
CA ASN A 304 -28.23 -5.99 -9.01
C ASN A 304 -26.71 -5.76 -9.06
N PHE A 305 -26.29 -4.50 -9.09
CA PHE A 305 -24.89 -4.12 -9.09
C PHE A 305 -24.19 -4.54 -7.80
N ILE A 306 -24.77 -4.23 -6.62
CA ILE A 306 -24.19 -4.61 -5.33
C ILE A 306 -24.09 -6.12 -5.21
N LYS A 307 -25.13 -6.87 -5.60
CA LYS A 307 -25.08 -8.33 -5.62
C LYS A 307 -23.93 -8.85 -6.51
N ALA A 308 -23.82 -8.34 -7.74
CA ALA A 308 -22.75 -8.74 -8.65
C ALA A 308 -21.35 -8.37 -8.12
N LEU A 309 -21.23 -7.23 -7.46
CA LEU A 309 -20.00 -6.76 -6.84
C LEU A 309 -19.58 -7.69 -5.68
N GLU A 310 -20.49 -8.01 -4.76
CA GLU A 310 -20.23 -8.92 -3.65
C GLU A 310 -19.83 -10.31 -4.14
N GLU A 311 -20.56 -10.87 -5.12
CA GLU A 311 -20.21 -12.14 -5.77
C GLU A 311 -18.82 -12.08 -6.40
N ARG A 312 -18.51 -10.98 -7.11
CA ARG A 312 -17.21 -10.82 -7.76
C ARG A 312 -16.07 -10.69 -6.76
N ILE A 313 -16.26 -9.96 -5.65
CA ILE A 313 -15.21 -9.83 -4.62
C ILE A 313 -14.87 -11.22 -4.05
N GLU A 314 -15.87 -12.08 -3.78
CA GLU A 314 -15.59 -13.45 -3.31
C GLU A 314 -14.85 -14.30 -4.34
N ILE A 315 -15.23 -14.21 -5.61
CA ILE A 315 -14.51 -14.89 -6.70
C ILE A 315 -13.05 -14.45 -6.70
N GLU A 316 -12.78 -13.14 -6.62
CA GLU A 316 -11.42 -12.62 -6.61
C GLU A 316 -10.62 -13.05 -5.38
N LYS A 317 -11.26 -13.10 -4.20
CA LYS A 317 -10.63 -13.61 -2.97
C LYS A 317 -10.22 -15.07 -3.10
N SER A 318 -11.06 -15.91 -3.73
CA SER A 318 -10.76 -17.33 -3.91
C SER A 318 -9.57 -17.60 -4.84
N LYS A 319 -9.18 -16.64 -5.68
CA LYS A 319 -8.01 -16.76 -6.57
C LYS A 319 -6.69 -16.56 -5.84
N LEU A 320 -6.70 -15.89 -4.69
CA LEU A 320 -5.48 -15.38 -4.06
C LEU A 320 -4.68 -16.51 -3.41
N PHE A 321 -3.37 -16.51 -3.66
CA PHE A 321 -2.46 -17.43 -3.00
C PHE A 321 -2.28 -17.08 -1.52
N LYS A 322 -2.06 -18.10 -0.72
CA LYS A 322 -1.67 -18.03 0.69
C LYS A 322 -0.17 -18.25 0.82
N GLU A 323 0.38 -17.94 1.98
CA GLU A 323 1.80 -18.15 2.27
C GLU A 323 2.21 -19.63 2.12
N ASN A 324 1.33 -20.57 2.46
CA ASN A 324 1.57 -22.00 2.26
C ASN A 324 1.72 -22.37 0.78
N ASP A 325 1.02 -21.69 -0.12
CA ASP A 325 1.16 -21.93 -1.56
C ASP A 325 2.54 -21.48 -2.05
N VAL A 326 3.05 -20.36 -1.53
CA VAL A 326 4.42 -19.88 -1.79
C VAL A 326 5.45 -20.88 -1.28
N LEU A 327 5.28 -21.40 -0.05
CA LEU A 327 6.17 -22.42 0.51
C LEU A 327 6.15 -23.71 -0.32
N ASN A 328 4.98 -24.21 -0.70
CA ASN A 328 4.83 -25.39 -1.56
C ASN A 328 5.51 -25.19 -2.92
N TYR A 329 5.33 -24.02 -3.54
CA TYR A 329 6.00 -23.71 -4.80
C TYR A 329 7.53 -23.70 -4.66
N LEU A 330 8.07 -23.14 -3.58
CA LEU A 330 9.51 -23.17 -3.29
C LEU A 330 10.02 -24.58 -2.95
N LYS A 331 9.18 -25.42 -2.34
CA LYS A 331 9.50 -26.82 -2.06
C LYS A 331 9.78 -27.60 -3.34
N GLU A 332 8.96 -27.41 -4.36
CA GLU A 332 9.13 -28.06 -5.66
C GLU A 332 10.21 -27.38 -6.52
N ASN A 333 10.38 -26.06 -6.40
CA ASN A 333 11.38 -25.28 -7.16
C ASN A 333 12.72 -25.13 -6.42
N LYS A 334 13.55 -26.19 -6.45
CA LYS A 334 14.88 -26.22 -5.78
C LYS A 334 15.76 -25.01 -6.14
N LYS A 335 15.84 -24.65 -7.43
CA LYS A 335 16.68 -23.53 -7.90
C LYS A 335 16.29 -22.23 -7.21
N LEU A 336 14.99 -21.93 -7.16
CA LEU A 336 14.46 -20.71 -6.59
C LEU A 336 14.56 -20.70 -5.05
N ARG A 337 14.31 -21.85 -4.40
CA ARG A 337 14.50 -22.02 -2.96
C ARG A 337 15.93 -21.74 -2.52
N VAL A 338 16.92 -22.38 -3.16
CA VAL A 338 18.35 -22.17 -2.84
C VAL A 338 18.75 -20.71 -3.09
N LYS A 339 18.25 -20.09 -4.17
CA LYS A 339 18.47 -18.66 -4.45
C LYS A 339 17.91 -17.78 -3.33
N LEU A 340 16.66 -18.01 -2.92
CA LEU A 340 16.01 -17.26 -1.84
C LEU A 340 16.76 -17.43 -0.52
N LYS A 341 17.16 -18.65 -0.16
CA LYS A 341 17.91 -18.94 1.07
C LYS A 341 19.20 -18.14 1.14
N LYS A 342 20.01 -18.19 0.07
CA LYS A 342 21.27 -17.42 -0.03
C LYS A 342 21.04 -15.90 0.11
N LEU A 343 19.97 -15.39 -0.50
CA LEU A 343 19.62 -13.97 -0.39
C LEU A 343 19.22 -13.60 1.04
N LEU A 344 18.33 -14.37 1.68
CA LEU A 344 17.85 -14.09 3.04
C LEU A 344 18.95 -14.25 4.09
N ASP A 345 19.86 -15.21 3.92
CA ASP A 345 21.02 -15.37 4.81
C ASP A 345 21.93 -14.14 4.80
N LYS A 346 22.08 -13.49 3.65
CA LYS A 346 22.82 -12.23 3.52
C LYS A 346 22.02 -11.05 4.07
N GLU A 347 20.75 -10.94 3.68
CA GLU A 347 19.97 -9.73 3.93
C GLU A 347 19.49 -9.64 5.37
N LEU A 348 19.25 -10.75 6.06
CA LEU A 348 18.71 -10.74 7.43
C LEU A 348 19.78 -10.66 8.54
N VAL A 349 21.08 -10.60 8.22
CA VAL A 349 22.17 -10.61 9.22
C VAL A 349 21.99 -9.53 10.29
N HIS A 350 21.84 -8.27 9.88
CA HIS A 350 21.71 -7.17 10.83
C HIS A 350 20.41 -7.28 11.64
N LEU A 351 19.28 -7.62 10.99
CA LEU A 351 18.01 -7.75 11.70
C LEU A 351 18.05 -8.89 12.75
N LYS A 352 18.64 -10.04 12.41
CA LYS A 352 18.83 -11.16 13.35
C LYS A 352 19.73 -10.78 14.54
N GLN A 353 20.73 -9.94 14.32
CA GLN A 353 21.62 -9.49 15.39
C GLN A 353 20.93 -8.53 16.37
N TYR A 354 20.17 -7.56 15.87
CA TYR A 354 19.64 -6.46 16.69
C TYR A 354 18.18 -6.63 17.13
N ARG A 355 17.38 -7.39 16.38
CA ARG A 355 15.97 -7.70 16.67
C ARG A 355 15.64 -9.16 16.31
N PRO A 356 16.31 -10.13 16.96
CA PRO A 356 16.01 -11.55 16.75
C PRO A 356 14.56 -11.89 17.10
N ASP A 357 13.94 -11.16 18.04
CA ASP A 357 12.54 -11.29 18.43
C ASP A 357 11.60 -11.14 17.24
N ILE A 358 11.83 -10.14 16.37
CA ILE A 358 11.05 -9.97 15.13
C ILE A 358 11.20 -11.19 14.24
N VAL A 359 12.44 -11.60 13.95
CA VAL A 359 12.72 -12.71 13.01
C VAL A 359 12.15 -14.04 13.50
N VAL A 360 12.22 -14.31 14.80
CA VAL A 360 11.66 -15.53 15.42
C VAL A 360 10.14 -15.54 15.32
N SER A 361 9.49 -14.37 15.37
CA SER A 361 8.03 -14.27 15.26
C SER A 361 7.49 -14.55 13.85
N TRP A 362 8.34 -14.48 12.82
CA TRP A 362 7.97 -14.70 11.41
C TRP A 362 7.71 -16.18 11.11
N LYS A 363 6.47 -16.61 11.36
CA LYS A 363 6.00 -17.99 11.17
C LYS A 363 6.45 -18.60 9.84
N TYR A 364 6.18 -17.93 8.72
CA TYR A 364 6.39 -18.53 7.39
C TYR A 364 7.87 -18.53 7.00
N TYR A 365 8.64 -17.54 7.46
CA TYR A 365 10.09 -17.60 7.35
C TYR A 365 10.69 -18.78 8.15
N GLN A 366 10.19 -19.06 9.36
CA GLN A 366 10.65 -20.23 10.13
C GLN A 366 10.30 -21.56 9.44
N GLU A 367 9.11 -21.67 8.86
CA GLU A 367 8.72 -22.82 8.04
C GLU A 367 9.62 -22.98 6.81
N PHE A 368 9.97 -21.88 6.14
CA PHE A 368 10.91 -21.87 5.03
C PHE A 368 12.32 -22.34 5.43
N GLU A 369 12.87 -21.84 6.53
CA GLU A 369 14.18 -22.25 7.04
C GLU A 369 14.20 -23.74 7.40
N LYS A 370 13.14 -24.25 8.04
CA LYS A 370 12.99 -25.68 8.33
C LYS A 370 12.99 -26.51 7.05
N MET A 371 12.18 -26.12 6.06
CA MET A 371 12.13 -26.78 4.76
C MET A 371 13.50 -26.81 4.06
N CYS A 372 14.25 -25.70 4.07
CA CYS A 372 15.60 -25.67 3.50
C CYS A 372 16.56 -26.63 4.20
N LYS A 373 16.51 -26.74 5.54
CA LYS A 373 17.34 -27.68 6.29
C LYS A 373 17.01 -29.14 5.92
N GLU A 374 15.73 -29.47 5.79
CA GLU A 374 15.30 -30.83 5.46
C GLU A 374 15.64 -31.26 4.03
N LEU A 375 15.60 -30.33 3.07
CA LEU A 375 15.73 -30.65 1.64
C LEU A 375 17.11 -30.37 1.04
N ASP A 376 17.84 -29.41 1.60
CA ASP A 376 19.13 -28.96 1.08
C ASP A 376 20.27 -29.14 2.12
N GLY A 377 19.95 -29.56 3.34
CA GLY A 377 20.92 -29.89 4.39
C GLY A 377 21.48 -31.30 4.22
N ASN A 378 22.27 -31.51 3.16
CA ASN A 378 23.28 -32.57 3.06
C ASN A 378 24.56 -31.98 2.47
#